data_AF-A0A3B0V7D5-F1
#
_entry.id   AF-A0A3B0V7D5-F1
#
_cell.length_a   1.000
_cell.length_b   1.000
_cell.length_c   1.000
_cell.angle_alpha   90.00
_cell.angle_beta   90.00
_cell.angle_gamma   90.00
#
_symmetry.space_group_name_H-M   'P 1'
#
loop_
_entity.id
_entity.type
_entity.pdbx_description
1 polymer ?
#
loop_
_entity_poly.entity_id
_entity_poly.type
_entity_poly.pdbx_seq_one_letter_code
_entity_poly.pdbx_strand_id
1 'polypeptide(L)'
;MSYLTFAQTEGEVMFTGFDADTDDGISFVALVDIPASTFIHFNDNEWNELPIGGGGAFSSSSETEMTWQNNTGSAITAGTVITITNLDSTPIPDIGIITTGSINASGTNEVIYMFLGADRFTPTTFLSAIANNGFSLANGSIVNTGLTSGVNAISITGNEDVMVYTNNTNCNGTVAECAAIISTPANWATDDGSGDQSVNAIYPDFPINVCDVAGTLFYPSQYYYSLATGDWNANTSWSLTSDGSGGAVALGEYPRRTDNVVIRNGHTITVDAVDDNKSCGVSPDGLSRANVGDFASSDVRMFYQTGDIIIDAGGILNISVRTLYEGYTYING
;
A
#
# COMPACT_ATOMS: atom_id res chain seq x y z
N MET A 1 18.63 29.28 0.99
CA MET A 1 17.98 28.03 0.54
C MET A 1 17.70 27.24 1.80
N SER A 2 16.44 27.17 2.21
CA SER A 2 16.01 26.29 3.30
C SER A 2 15.84 24.92 2.68
N TYR A 3 16.70 23.97 3.03
CA TYR A 3 16.45 22.58 2.69
C TYR A 3 15.26 22.13 3.55
N LEU A 4 14.15 21.75 2.91
CA LEU A 4 13.14 20.97 3.60
C LEU A 4 13.81 19.65 4.00
N THR A 5 14.07 19.47 5.28
CA THR A 5 14.42 18.17 5.83
C THR A 5 13.13 17.36 5.90
N PHE A 6 12.91 16.52 4.91
CA PHE A 6 11.92 15.45 4.98
C PHE A 6 12.51 14.35 5.88
N ALA A 7 12.27 14.44 7.17
CA ALA A 7 12.49 13.32 8.07
C ALA A 7 11.14 12.66 8.29
N GLN A 8 10.98 11.43 7.82
CA GLN A 8 9.80 10.63 8.13
C GLN A 8 9.69 10.43 9.65
N THR A 9 8.47 10.42 10.15
CA THR A 9 8.11 10.22 11.55
C THR A 9 7.21 9.00 11.72
N GLU A 10 6.86 8.68 12.96
CA GLU A 10 6.04 7.53 13.30
C GLU A 10 4.71 7.55 12.54
N GLY A 11 4.40 6.47 11.83
CA GLY A 11 3.16 6.33 11.07
C GLY A 11 3.14 7.05 9.71
N GLU A 12 4.25 7.63 9.26
CA GLU A 12 4.33 8.20 7.90
C GLU A 12 4.74 7.18 6.84
N VAL A 13 5.21 6.00 7.26
CA VAL A 13 5.41 4.81 6.41
C VAL A 13 4.87 3.62 7.18
N MET A 14 3.97 2.84 6.59
CA MET A 14 3.21 1.77 7.28
C MET A 14 3.32 0.44 6.54
N PHE A 15 3.44 -0.67 7.25
CA PHE A 15 3.32 -2.00 6.64
C PHE A 15 1.91 -2.21 6.05
N THR A 16 1.83 -2.90 4.91
CA THR A 16 0.59 -3.25 4.20
C THR A 16 0.53 -4.73 3.80
N GLY A 17 1.60 -5.47 4.01
CA GLY A 17 1.70 -6.89 3.66
C GLY A 17 2.84 -7.57 4.41
N PHE A 18 2.66 -8.85 4.70
CA PHE A 18 3.61 -9.76 5.33
C PHE A 18 3.34 -11.18 4.80
N ASP A 19 4.41 -11.91 4.56
CA ASP A 19 4.43 -13.30 4.14
C ASP A 19 5.64 -13.99 4.77
N ALA A 20 5.41 -15.12 5.42
CA ALA A 20 6.40 -15.93 6.12
C ALA A 20 6.46 -17.38 5.61
N ASP A 21 5.99 -17.62 4.39
CA ASP A 21 5.99 -18.95 3.77
C ASP A 21 7.26 -19.25 2.96
N THR A 22 7.13 -19.74 1.73
CA THR A 22 8.30 -20.28 1.00
C THR A 22 9.18 -19.17 0.42
N ASP A 23 8.58 -18.05 0.03
CA ASP A 23 9.26 -16.85 -0.43
C ASP A 23 8.78 -15.66 0.42
N ASP A 24 9.39 -15.48 1.60
CA ASP A 24 9.03 -14.42 2.54
C ASP A 24 8.89 -13.05 1.86
N GLY A 25 8.06 -12.21 2.45
CA GLY A 25 7.71 -10.93 1.84
C GLY A 25 7.18 -9.90 2.81
N ILE A 26 7.39 -8.64 2.46
CA ILE A 26 6.74 -7.51 3.10
C ILE A 26 6.33 -6.49 2.05
N SER A 27 5.29 -5.72 2.36
CA SER A 27 5.00 -4.49 1.64
C SER A 27 4.75 -3.35 2.61
N PHE A 28 5.04 -2.12 2.18
CA PHE A 28 4.80 -0.92 2.96
C PHE A 28 4.38 0.26 2.09
N VAL A 29 3.53 1.12 2.63
CA VAL A 29 3.06 2.34 1.98
C VAL A 29 3.80 3.56 2.50
N ALA A 30 4.15 4.47 1.59
CA ALA A 30 4.55 5.83 1.92
C ALA A 30 3.29 6.69 2.16
N LEU A 31 2.98 7.13 3.38
CA LEU A 31 1.85 8.05 3.64
C LEU A 31 2.26 9.53 3.52
N VAL A 32 3.56 9.79 3.37
CA VAL A 32 4.15 11.05 2.92
C VAL A 32 5.21 10.74 1.88
N ASP A 33 5.64 11.75 1.11
CA ASP A 33 6.71 11.55 0.14
C ASP A 33 8.00 11.03 0.81
N ILE A 34 8.60 9.99 0.23
CA ILE A 34 9.91 9.47 0.60
C ILE A 34 10.95 10.09 -0.36
N PRO A 35 11.82 11.01 0.09
CA PRO A 35 12.82 11.64 -0.75
C PRO A 35 13.74 10.65 -1.46
N ALA A 36 14.32 11.10 -2.56
CA ALA A 36 15.42 10.39 -3.20
C ALA A 36 16.57 10.18 -2.20
N SER A 37 17.23 9.02 -2.29
CA SER A 37 18.35 8.60 -1.44
C SER A 37 18.02 8.40 0.04
N THR A 38 16.75 8.36 0.44
CA THR A 38 16.35 7.91 1.79
C THR A 38 16.72 6.43 1.99
N PHE A 39 17.25 6.13 3.17
CA PHE A 39 17.46 4.77 3.66
C PHE A 39 16.42 4.45 4.73
N ILE A 40 15.78 3.29 4.61
CA ILE A 40 14.89 2.73 5.64
C ILE A 40 15.47 1.39 6.05
N HIS A 41 15.59 1.18 7.36
CA HIS A 41 16.13 -0.04 7.93
C HIS A 41 14.99 -0.91 8.46
N PHE A 42 15.19 -2.22 8.33
CA PHE A 42 14.33 -3.24 8.89
C PHE A 42 15.15 -4.15 9.80
N ASN A 43 14.54 -4.60 10.89
CA ASN A 43 15.17 -5.46 11.87
C ASN A 43 14.07 -6.27 12.57
N ASP A 44 14.30 -7.56 12.81
CA ASP A 44 13.40 -8.47 13.53
C ASP A 44 13.83 -8.69 15.01
N ASN A 45 15.10 -8.43 15.36
CA ASN A 45 15.62 -8.59 16.73
C ASN A 45 14.78 -7.83 17.76
N GLU A 46 14.68 -8.38 18.98
CA GLU A 46 13.80 -7.81 19.99
C GLU A 46 14.35 -6.50 20.57
N TRP A 47 13.48 -5.48 20.68
CA TRP A 47 13.83 -4.21 21.30
C TRP A 47 13.93 -4.31 22.83
N ASN A 48 14.97 -3.71 23.42
CA ASN A 48 15.23 -3.77 24.87
C ASN A 48 14.35 -2.87 25.76
N GLU A 49 13.31 -2.26 25.19
CA GLU A 49 12.35 -1.37 25.85
C GLU A 49 12.92 -0.07 26.43
N LEU A 50 14.20 0.25 26.24
CA LEU A 50 14.77 1.52 26.67
C LEU A 50 14.51 2.62 25.63
N PRO A 51 14.36 3.89 26.04
CA PRO A 51 14.12 4.97 25.09
C PRO A 51 15.32 5.24 24.18
N ILE A 52 15.04 5.65 22.94
CA ILE A 52 16.05 6.20 22.03
C ILE A 52 16.80 7.34 22.71
N GLY A 53 18.13 7.31 22.66
CA GLY A 53 19.00 8.26 23.36
C GLY A 53 19.18 8.00 24.87
N GLY A 54 18.43 7.06 25.45
CA GLY A 54 18.55 6.60 26.83
C GLY A 54 19.10 5.17 26.99
N GLY A 55 19.71 4.62 25.93
CA GLY A 55 20.23 3.24 25.90
C GLY A 55 19.34 2.24 25.18
N GLY A 56 18.27 2.70 24.52
CA GLY A 56 17.48 1.90 23.57
C GLY A 56 18.37 1.22 22.53
N ALA A 57 18.24 -0.09 22.42
CA ALA A 57 18.97 -0.92 21.46
C ALA A 57 18.21 -2.23 21.20
N PHE A 58 18.47 -2.84 20.05
CA PHE A 58 18.10 -4.23 19.81
C PHE A 58 18.91 -5.13 20.76
N SER A 59 18.23 -6.13 21.33
CA SER A 59 18.72 -6.93 22.45
C SER A 59 19.75 -7.99 22.02
N SER A 60 19.72 -8.34 20.73
CA SER A 60 20.64 -9.27 20.10
C SER A 60 20.99 -8.80 18.68
N SER A 61 21.89 -9.55 18.05
CA SER A 61 22.19 -9.49 16.62
C SER A 61 22.16 -10.90 16.03
N SER A 62 21.31 -11.77 16.60
CA SER A 62 21.23 -13.18 16.22
C SER A 62 20.17 -13.45 15.18
N GLU A 63 19.28 -12.48 14.97
CA GLU A 63 18.27 -12.53 13.93
C GLU A 63 18.73 -11.74 12.71
N THR A 64 17.79 -11.24 11.90
CA THR A 64 18.07 -10.72 10.57
C THR A 64 17.73 -9.25 10.41
N GLU A 65 18.42 -8.60 9.48
CA GLU A 65 18.26 -7.16 9.31
C GLU A 65 18.60 -6.72 7.90
N MET A 66 17.95 -5.67 7.41
CA MET A 66 18.18 -5.18 6.05
C MET A 66 18.04 -3.66 5.90
N THR A 67 18.53 -3.16 4.77
CA THR A 67 18.41 -1.74 4.40
C THR A 67 17.86 -1.61 2.99
N TRP A 68 16.69 -0.99 2.89
CA TRP A 68 16.12 -0.51 1.64
C TRP A 68 16.53 0.94 1.38
N GLN A 69 16.72 1.29 0.10
CA GLN A 69 17.03 2.64 -0.34
C GLN A 69 16.10 3.07 -1.47
N ASN A 70 15.56 4.29 -1.38
CA ASN A 70 14.98 4.97 -2.54
C ASN A 70 16.11 5.41 -3.50
N ASN A 71 16.46 4.57 -4.46
CA ASN A 71 17.48 4.87 -5.49
C ASN A 71 16.88 5.38 -6.82
N THR A 72 15.59 5.71 -6.87
CA THR A 72 14.89 6.11 -8.11
C THR A 72 15.37 7.45 -8.69
N GLY A 73 16.14 8.22 -7.91
CA GLY A 73 16.60 9.56 -8.26
C GLY A 73 15.53 10.65 -8.08
N SER A 74 14.34 10.30 -7.58
CA SER A 74 13.25 11.22 -7.26
C SER A 74 12.55 10.83 -5.96
N ALA A 75 11.69 11.69 -5.44
CA ALA A 75 10.84 11.32 -4.32
C ALA A 75 9.84 10.24 -4.77
N ILE A 76 9.67 9.20 -3.96
CA ILE A 76 8.52 8.30 -4.08
C ILE A 76 7.35 9.00 -3.42
N THR A 77 6.29 9.20 -4.17
CA THR A 77 5.13 9.99 -3.73
C THR A 77 4.27 9.26 -2.71
N ALA A 78 3.62 10.01 -1.82
CA ALA A 78 2.65 9.46 -0.88
C ALA A 78 1.56 8.62 -1.59
N GLY A 79 1.07 7.57 -0.95
CA GLY A 79 0.14 6.56 -1.50
C GLY A 79 0.82 5.38 -2.21
N THR A 80 2.10 5.50 -2.57
CA THR A 80 2.84 4.41 -3.24
C THR A 80 3.10 3.26 -2.27
N VAL A 81 2.75 2.04 -2.66
CA VAL A 81 3.17 0.83 -1.96
C VAL A 81 4.44 0.29 -2.60
N ILE A 82 5.40 -0.08 -1.76
CA ILE A 82 6.62 -0.78 -2.13
C ILE A 82 6.49 -2.21 -1.63
N THR A 83 6.69 -3.16 -2.53
CA THR A 83 6.62 -4.60 -2.25
C THR A 83 8.00 -5.20 -2.38
N ILE A 84 8.38 -6.03 -1.41
CA ILE A 84 9.66 -6.74 -1.37
C ILE A 84 9.35 -8.24 -1.23
N THR A 85 9.80 -9.02 -2.21
CA THR A 85 9.67 -10.48 -2.25
C THR A 85 11.03 -11.14 -2.03
N ASN A 86 11.06 -12.46 -1.78
CA ASN A 86 12.27 -13.24 -1.50
C ASN A 86 13.08 -12.66 -0.35
N LEU A 87 12.35 -12.21 0.68
CA LEU A 87 12.86 -11.40 1.77
C LEU A 87 13.93 -12.14 2.59
N ASP A 88 13.82 -13.47 2.70
CA ASP A 88 14.70 -14.38 3.43
C ASP A 88 16.05 -14.67 2.74
N SER A 89 16.16 -14.33 1.46
CA SER A 89 17.23 -14.79 0.59
C SER A 89 17.89 -13.65 -0.18
N THR A 90 17.41 -13.34 -1.39
CA THR A 90 17.84 -12.16 -2.16
C THR A 90 16.63 -11.26 -2.36
N PRO A 91 16.37 -10.34 -1.42
CA PRO A 91 15.21 -9.46 -1.47
C PRO A 91 15.08 -8.70 -2.80
N ILE A 92 13.88 -8.74 -3.38
CA ILE A 92 13.55 -8.10 -4.66
C ILE A 92 12.47 -7.04 -4.41
N PRO A 93 12.85 -5.75 -4.29
CA PRO A 93 11.89 -4.66 -4.25
C PRO A 93 11.37 -4.35 -5.66
N ASP A 94 10.08 -4.03 -5.78
CA ASP A 94 9.50 -3.48 -7.02
C ASP A 94 9.94 -2.02 -7.28
N ILE A 95 10.14 -1.25 -6.21
CA ILE A 95 10.62 0.14 -6.23
C ILE A 95 11.78 0.28 -5.24
N GLY A 96 12.87 0.89 -5.68
CA GLY A 96 14.07 1.10 -4.87
C GLY A 96 15.06 -0.06 -5.00
N ILE A 97 15.93 -0.22 -3.99
CA ILE A 97 16.93 -1.29 -3.95
C ILE A 97 17.23 -1.73 -2.52
N ILE A 98 17.52 -3.01 -2.33
CA ILE A 98 18.12 -3.52 -1.09
C ILE A 98 19.63 -3.40 -1.18
N THR A 99 20.19 -2.61 -0.25
CA THR A 99 21.63 -2.29 -0.25
C THR A 99 22.43 -3.26 0.61
N THR A 100 21.79 -3.90 1.60
CA THR A 100 22.41 -4.89 2.49
C THR A 100 21.33 -5.69 3.20
N GLY A 101 21.59 -6.98 3.42
CA GLY A 101 20.83 -7.85 4.32
C GLY A 101 19.59 -8.49 3.70
N SER A 102 18.88 -9.23 4.54
CA SER A 102 17.62 -9.94 4.31
C SER A 102 16.84 -9.96 5.62
N ILE A 103 15.54 -10.27 5.57
CA ILE A 103 14.73 -10.57 6.76
C ILE A 103 14.15 -11.97 6.60
N ASN A 104 14.29 -12.81 7.61
CA ASN A 104 13.67 -14.13 7.67
C ASN A 104 12.40 -14.02 8.51
N ALA A 105 11.28 -13.78 7.86
CA ALA A 105 9.98 -13.64 8.51
C ALA A 105 9.50 -15.01 9.00
N SER A 106 9.28 -15.13 10.30
CA SER A 106 8.76 -16.36 10.90
C SER A 106 7.22 -16.38 10.88
N GLY A 107 6.63 -17.50 10.49
CA GLY A 107 5.21 -17.80 10.72
C GLY A 107 4.87 -17.98 12.20
N THR A 108 5.73 -17.61 13.14
CA THR A 108 5.49 -17.73 14.59
C THR A 108 6.22 -16.65 15.37
N ASN A 109 5.46 -15.90 16.19
CA ASN A 109 5.96 -14.88 17.12
C ASN A 109 6.91 -13.84 16.49
N GLU A 110 6.58 -13.37 15.29
CA GLU A 110 7.42 -12.46 14.52
C GLU A 110 7.04 -11.00 14.78
N VAL A 111 8.07 -10.14 14.84
CA VAL A 111 7.94 -8.68 14.87
C VAL A 111 9.01 -8.05 14.00
N ILE A 112 8.59 -7.43 12.89
CA ILE A 112 9.50 -6.66 12.03
C ILE A 112 9.32 -5.18 12.31
N TYR A 113 10.42 -4.52 12.68
CA TYR A 113 10.49 -3.08 12.86
C TYR A 113 10.95 -2.40 11.57
N MET A 114 10.41 -1.21 11.30
CA MET A 114 10.86 -0.32 10.23
C MET A 114 11.25 1.03 10.83
N PHE A 115 12.45 1.53 10.53
CA PHE A 115 12.97 2.75 11.16
C PHE A 115 13.98 3.52 10.31
N LEU A 116 14.18 4.79 10.67
CA LEU A 116 15.31 5.61 10.25
C LEU A 116 16.42 5.51 11.30
N GLY A 117 17.67 5.49 10.84
CA GLY A 117 18.84 5.36 11.70
C GLY A 117 20.14 5.64 10.95
N ALA A 118 21.25 5.58 11.67
CA ALA A 118 22.58 5.63 11.04
C ALA A 118 22.91 4.30 10.34
N ASP A 119 22.35 3.21 10.85
CA ASP A 119 22.46 1.85 10.35
C ASP A 119 21.26 1.03 10.85
N ARG A 120 21.24 -0.23 10.44
CA ARG A 120 20.23 -1.26 10.77
C ARG A 120 20.23 -1.75 12.23
N PHE A 121 20.99 -1.14 13.12
CA PHE A 121 21.00 -1.44 14.57
C PHE A 121 20.76 -0.21 15.44
N THR A 122 20.76 0.99 14.86
CA THR A 122 20.75 2.25 15.62
C THR A 122 19.56 3.12 15.21
N PRO A 123 18.33 2.82 15.66
CA PRO A 123 17.17 3.64 15.39
C PRO A 123 17.31 5.05 15.95
N THR A 124 17.02 6.05 15.12
CA THR A 124 16.74 7.42 15.56
C THR A 124 15.25 7.70 15.61
N THR A 125 14.46 7.03 14.75
CA THR A 125 13.01 7.18 14.66
C THR A 125 12.41 5.88 14.12
N PHE A 126 11.54 5.24 14.89
CA PHE A 126 10.74 4.14 14.36
C PHE A 126 9.63 4.70 13.47
N LEU A 127 9.39 4.07 12.32
CA LEU A 127 8.35 4.47 11.38
C LEU A 127 7.10 3.62 11.60
N SER A 128 7.25 2.31 11.68
CA SER A 128 6.18 1.36 11.98
C SER A 128 6.75 0.03 12.46
N ALA A 129 5.86 -0.87 12.89
CA ALA A 129 6.17 -2.27 13.18
C ALA A 129 4.97 -3.15 12.80
N ILE A 130 5.23 -4.39 12.40
CA ILE A 130 4.24 -5.42 12.13
C ILE A 130 4.52 -6.63 13.01
N ALA A 131 3.47 -7.22 13.59
CA ALA A 131 3.55 -8.45 14.35
C ALA A 131 2.49 -9.46 13.89
N ASN A 132 2.88 -10.73 13.72
CA ASN A 132 1.95 -11.81 13.39
C ASN A 132 1.39 -12.56 14.62
N ASN A 133 1.96 -12.29 15.81
CA ASN A 133 1.42 -12.79 17.07
C ASN A 133 1.51 -11.78 18.23
N GLY A 134 1.33 -10.50 17.90
CA GLY A 134 1.31 -9.38 18.82
C GLY A 134 2.65 -8.99 19.47
N PHE A 135 2.69 -7.76 19.98
CA PHE A 135 3.88 -7.18 20.60
C PHE A 135 4.03 -7.61 22.07
N SER A 136 5.19 -8.13 22.41
CA SER A 136 5.57 -8.47 23.79
C SER A 136 7.08 -8.47 23.93
N LEU A 137 7.62 -8.46 25.15
CA LEU A 137 9.07 -8.57 25.34
C LEU A 137 9.67 -9.85 24.72
N ALA A 138 8.87 -10.92 24.61
CA ALA A 138 9.34 -12.21 24.08
C ALA A 138 9.25 -12.32 22.56
N ASN A 139 8.37 -11.54 21.91
CA ASN A 139 8.18 -11.56 20.46
C ASN A 139 8.84 -10.34 19.78
N GLY A 140 9.02 -9.25 20.53
CA GLY A 140 9.35 -7.92 20.03
C GLY A 140 8.46 -6.86 20.69
N SER A 141 9.06 -6.03 21.55
CA SER A 141 8.36 -4.96 22.25
C SER A 141 8.42 -3.64 21.48
N ILE A 142 7.33 -2.86 21.52
CA ILE A 142 7.31 -1.49 20.98
C ILE A 142 7.44 -0.43 22.08
N VAL A 143 7.72 -0.82 23.34
CA VAL A 143 7.86 0.11 24.45
C VAL A 143 9.01 1.10 24.20
N ASN A 144 8.74 2.39 24.41
CA ASN A 144 9.68 3.49 24.21
C ASN A 144 10.25 3.65 22.78
N THR A 145 9.58 3.07 21.77
CA THR A 145 9.91 3.26 20.35
C THR A 145 9.23 4.49 19.73
N GLY A 146 8.19 5.03 20.39
CA GLY A 146 7.28 6.03 19.80
C GLY A 146 6.06 5.41 19.11
N LEU A 147 6.08 4.09 18.87
CA LEU A 147 4.98 3.36 18.26
C LEU A 147 3.89 3.00 19.29
N THR A 148 2.65 2.94 18.80
CA THR A 148 1.46 2.49 19.53
C THR A 148 0.68 1.52 18.64
N SER A 149 0.44 0.31 19.16
CA SER A 149 -0.35 -0.72 18.48
C SER A 149 -1.74 -0.20 18.14
N GLY A 150 -2.18 -0.39 16.90
CA GLY A 150 -3.47 0.11 16.41
C GLY A 150 -3.49 1.60 16.05
N VAL A 151 -2.32 2.27 16.04
CA VAL A 151 -2.18 3.67 15.60
C VAL A 151 -1.15 3.79 14.48
N ASN A 152 0.09 3.34 14.73
CA ASN A 152 1.21 3.40 13.78
C ASN A 152 2.06 2.12 13.79
N ALA A 153 1.56 1.07 14.46
CA ALA A 153 2.08 -0.28 14.40
C ALA A 153 0.91 -1.27 14.34
N ILE A 154 1.00 -2.27 13.46
CA ILE A 154 -0.03 -3.28 13.24
C ILE A 154 0.31 -4.54 14.04
N SER A 155 -0.65 -5.00 14.83
CA SER A 155 -0.55 -6.23 15.62
C SER A 155 -1.68 -7.15 15.24
N ILE A 156 -1.36 -8.21 14.50
CA ILE A 156 -2.26 -9.33 14.24
C ILE A 156 -1.86 -10.46 15.19
N THR A 157 -2.84 -11.26 15.61
CA THR A 157 -2.65 -12.36 16.56
C THR A 157 -3.08 -13.65 15.90
N GLY A 158 -2.33 -14.74 16.08
CA GLY A 158 -2.65 -16.01 15.44
C GLY A 158 -1.43 -16.82 15.06
N ASN A 159 -0.27 -16.16 14.90
CA ASN A 159 0.87 -16.70 14.15
C ASN A 159 0.52 -16.84 12.68
N GLU A 160 -0.11 -15.82 12.11
CA GLU A 160 -0.53 -15.85 10.72
C GLU A 160 0.71 -15.89 9.80
N ASP A 161 0.64 -16.75 8.78
CA ASP A 161 1.70 -16.93 7.78
C ASP A 161 1.64 -15.80 6.74
N VAL A 162 0.43 -15.47 6.28
CA VAL A 162 0.18 -14.39 5.31
C VAL A 162 -0.77 -13.36 5.89
N MET A 163 -0.41 -12.09 5.78
CA MET A 163 -1.23 -10.97 6.22
C MET A 163 -1.23 -9.87 5.16
N VAL A 164 -2.40 -9.47 4.67
CA VAL A 164 -2.51 -8.40 3.67
C VAL A 164 -3.54 -7.37 4.10
N TYR A 165 -3.17 -6.08 4.03
CA TYR A 165 -4.12 -4.99 4.20
C TYR A 165 -5.06 -4.93 3.00
N THR A 166 -6.36 -5.14 3.24
CA THR A 166 -7.33 -5.31 2.14
C THR A 166 -8.52 -4.36 2.19
N ASN A 167 -8.63 -3.57 3.26
CA ASN A 167 -9.72 -2.61 3.39
C ASN A 167 -9.48 -1.35 2.54
N ASN A 168 -10.42 -0.41 2.65
CA ASN A 168 -10.48 0.81 1.88
C ASN A 168 -9.14 1.54 1.88
N THR A 169 -8.57 1.62 0.70
CA THR A 169 -7.34 2.35 0.42
C THR A 169 -7.56 3.86 0.33
N ASN A 170 -8.79 4.40 0.50
CA ASN A 170 -9.07 5.83 0.40
C ASN A 170 -8.72 6.59 1.68
N CYS A 171 -7.54 7.16 1.66
CA CYS A 171 -7.06 8.14 2.62
C CYS A 171 -7.55 9.55 2.30
N ASN A 172 -8.71 9.92 2.83
CA ASN A 172 -9.29 11.27 2.63
C ASN A 172 -9.18 12.18 3.87
N GLY A 173 -8.64 11.66 4.97
CA GLY A 173 -8.43 12.38 6.23
C GLY A 173 -7.00 12.92 6.35
N THR A 174 -6.38 12.68 7.50
CA THR A 174 -4.97 13.00 7.81
C THR A 174 -4.08 11.76 7.72
N VAL A 175 -2.75 11.95 7.67
CA VAL A 175 -1.78 10.84 7.67
C VAL A 175 -1.97 9.93 8.90
N ALA A 176 -2.20 10.53 10.07
CA ALA A 176 -2.44 9.77 11.30
C ALA A 176 -3.74 8.94 11.26
N GLU A 177 -4.81 9.46 10.67
CA GLU A 177 -6.05 8.70 10.47
C GLU A 177 -5.83 7.53 9.51
N CYS A 178 -5.03 7.71 8.46
CA CYS A 178 -4.64 6.62 7.55
C CYS A 178 -3.80 5.56 8.22
N ALA A 179 -2.78 5.95 8.98
CA ALA A 179 -1.96 5.03 9.75
C ALA A 179 -2.82 4.22 10.74
N ALA A 180 -3.81 4.85 11.39
CA ALA A 180 -4.74 4.17 12.29
C ALA A 180 -5.66 3.17 11.55
N ILE A 181 -6.15 3.51 10.36
CA ILE A 181 -6.93 2.58 9.52
C ILE A 181 -6.07 1.38 9.12
N ILE A 182 -4.83 1.60 8.65
CA ILE A 182 -3.93 0.53 8.25
C ILE A 182 -3.52 -0.31 9.46
N SER A 183 -3.33 0.27 10.64
CA SER A 183 -2.96 -0.48 11.84
C SER A 183 -4.12 -1.16 12.57
N THR A 184 -5.35 -1.06 12.04
CA THR A 184 -6.53 -1.75 12.61
C THR A 184 -6.59 -3.20 12.10
N PRO A 185 -6.48 -4.23 12.96
CA PRO A 185 -6.42 -5.64 12.53
C PRO A 185 -7.63 -6.11 11.73
N ALA A 186 -8.83 -5.59 12.04
CA ALA A 186 -10.06 -5.92 11.32
C ALA A 186 -10.06 -5.47 9.83
N ASN A 187 -9.06 -4.68 9.41
CA ASN A 187 -8.91 -4.22 8.04
C ASN A 187 -7.95 -5.10 7.21
N TRP A 188 -7.39 -6.15 7.83
CA TRP A 188 -6.50 -7.10 7.21
C TRP A 188 -7.23 -8.42 6.95
N ALA A 189 -6.85 -9.08 5.88
CA ALA A 189 -7.13 -10.49 5.66
C ALA A 189 -5.87 -11.29 6.03
N THR A 190 -6.07 -12.51 6.48
CA THR A 190 -4.98 -13.41 6.89
C THR A 190 -5.24 -14.82 6.39
N ASP A 191 -4.15 -15.57 6.19
CA ASP A 191 -4.19 -17.02 6.00
C ASP A 191 -3.06 -17.66 6.82
N ASP A 192 -3.34 -18.85 7.35
CA ASP A 192 -2.50 -19.58 8.29
C ASP A 192 -2.72 -21.08 8.10
N GLY A 193 -1.62 -21.84 8.04
CA GLY A 193 -1.75 -23.28 7.97
C GLY A 193 -0.46 -24.05 7.75
N SER A 194 -0.49 -24.90 6.73
CA SER A 194 0.63 -25.76 6.40
C SER A 194 0.84 -25.75 4.91
N GLY A 195 2.08 -25.55 4.49
CA GLY A 195 2.43 -25.40 3.08
C GLY A 195 2.79 -23.95 2.82
N ASP A 196 2.38 -23.46 1.66
CA ASP A 196 2.64 -22.09 1.21
C ASP A 196 1.28 -21.44 0.95
N GLN A 197 0.86 -20.55 1.84
CA GLN A 197 -0.42 -19.87 1.86
C GLN A 197 -0.44 -18.74 0.83
N SER A 198 0.72 -18.21 0.43
CA SER A 198 0.84 -17.14 -0.58
C SER A 198 0.37 -17.56 -1.98
N VAL A 199 0.22 -18.87 -2.23
CA VAL A 199 -0.15 -19.46 -3.53
C VAL A 199 -1.13 -20.63 -3.44
N ASN A 200 -1.87 -20.76 -2.33
CA ASN A 200 -2.79 -21.89 -2.10
C ASN A 200 -4.18 -21.71 -2.74
N ALA A 201 -4.40 -20.59 -3.44
CA ALA A 201 -5.67 -20.17 -4.04
C ALA A 201 -6.79 -19.91 -3.00
N ILE A 202 -6.41 -19.69 -1.75
CA ILE A 202 -7.23 -19.16 -0.66
C ILE A 202 -6.78 -17.71 -0.44
N TYR A 203 -7.75 -16.85 -0.20
CA TYR A 203 -7.46 -15.45 0.02
C TYR A 203 -7.07 -15.20 1.49
N PRO A 204 -6.06 -14.34 1.77
CA PRO A 204 -5.26 -13.57 0.82
C PRO A 204 -3.98 -14.28 0.33
N ASP A 205 -3.57 -13.94 -0.90
CA ASP A 205 -2.29 -14.33 -1.51
C ASP A 205 -1.35 -13.10 -1.57
N PHE A 206 -0.19 -13.16 -0.92
CA PHE A 206 0.88 -12.16 -1.10
C PHE A 206 1.78 -12.54 -2.30
N PRO A 207 2.32 -11.59 -3.09
CA PRO A 207 2.05 -10.15 -3.09
C PRO A 207 0.82 -9.76 -3.92
N ILE A 208 0.16 -10.71 -4.60
CA ILE A 208 -0.86 -10.40 -5.62
C ILE A 208 -2.10 -9.69 -5.06
N ASN A 209 -2.36 -9.78 -3.75
CA ASN A 209 -3.45 -9.06 -3.11
C ASN A 209 -3.02 -7.75 -2.42
N VAL A 210 -1.73 -7.41 -2.44
CA VAL A 210 -1.24 -6.10 -1.99
C VAL A 210 -1.67 -5.03 -3.00
N CYS A 211 -2.22 -3.93 -2.50
CA CYS A 211 -2.70 -2.84 -3.33
C CYS A 211 -2.14 -1.48 -2.89
N ASP A 212 -1.98 -0.59 -3.86
CA ASP A 212 -1.68 0.82 -3.62
C ASP A 212 -2.74 1.50 -2.73
N VAL A 213 -2.29 2.48 -1.95
CA VAL A 213 -3.15 3.30 -1.10
C VAL A 213 -3.49 4.60 -1.84
N ALA A 214 -4.78 4.87 -2.04
CA ALA A 214 -5.27 6.02 -2.79
C ALA A 214 -5.92 7.07 -1.86
N GLY A 215 -6.52 8.12 -2.41
CA GLY A 215 -7.29 9.10 -1.64
C GLY A 215 -6.83 10.55 -1.84
N THR A 216 -7.73 11.48 -1.49
CA THR A 216 -7.54 12.91 -1.73
C THR A 216 -6.41 13.53 -0.91
N LEU A 217 -5.95 12.85 0.14
CA LEU A 217 -4.83 13.29 0.97
C LEU A 217 -3.51 13.25 0.19
N PHE A 218 -3.32 12.25 -0.68
CA PHE A 218 -2.05 12.01 -1.37
C PHE A 218 -2.01 12.66 -2.75
N TYR A 219 -3.14 12.67 -3.44
CA TYR A 219 -3.26 13.31 -4.75
C TYR A 219 -4.62 14.00 -4.85
N PRO A 220 -4.68 15.32 -5.06
CA PRO A 220 -5.94 15.96 -5.41
C PRO A 220 -6.46 15.34 -6.71
N SER A 221 -7.77 15.12 -6.79
CA SER A 221 -8.40 14.57 -8.00
C SER A 221 -8.02 15.38 -9.23
N GLN A 222 -7.55 14.71 -10.27
CA GLN A 222 -7.20 15.32 -11.55
C GLN A 222 -8.19 14.94 -12.64
N TYR A 223 -8.09 15.62 -13.79
CA TYR A 223 -8.83 15.24 -14.98
C TYR A 223 -7.91 14.51 -15.95
N TYR A 224 -8.35 13.33 -16.38
CA TYR A 224 -7.75 12.59 -17.47
C TYR A 224 -8.70 12.55 -18.65
N TYR A 225 -8.16 12.72 -19.84
CA TYR A 225 -8.91 12.71 -21.09
C TYR A 225 -8.37 11.58 -21.94
N SER A 226 -9.24 10.70 -22.44
CA SER A 226 -8.79 9.61 -23.29
C SER A 226 -8.06 10.19 -24.52
N LEU A 227 -6.85 9.73 -24.78
CA LEU A 227 -6.01 10.13 -25.90
C LEU A 227 -6.17 9.17 -27.08
N ALA A 228 -6.48 7.90 -26.80
CA ALA A 228 -6.65 6.85 -27.77
C ALA A 228 -7.63 5.77 -27.24
N THR A 229 -7.99 4.83 -28.11
CA THR A 229 -8.61 3.57 -27.67
C THR A 229 -7.57 2.70 -26.99
N GLY A 230 -7.89 2.14 -25.83
CA GLY A 230 -6.98 1.30 -25.07
C GLY A 230 -7.52 0.97 -23.69
N ASP A 231 -6.68 0.35 -22.86
CA ASP A 231 -7.04 -0.07 -21.52
C ASP A 231 -6.93 1.10 -20.54
N TRP A 232 -7.70 1.05 -19.45
CA TRP A 232 -7.71 2.11 -18.43
C TRP A 232 -6.34 2.26 -17.77
N ASN A 233 -5.63 1.16 -17.53
CA ASN A 233 -4.31 1.16 -16.90
C ASN A 233 -3.16 1.49 -17.87
N ALA A 234 -3.43 1.71 -19.16
CA ALA A 234 -2.41 2.06 -20.14
C ALA A 234 -2.17 3.57 -20.18
N ASN A 235 -0.93 4.01 -19.92
CA ASN A 235 -0.55 5.43 -19.96
C ASN A 235 -0.82 6.08 -21.33
N THR A 236 -0.70 5.31 -22.41
CA THR A 236 -1.00 5.76 -23.78
C THR A 236 -2.48 6.03 -24.03
N SER A 237 -3.38 5.55 -23.16
CA SER A 237 -4.81 5.81 -23.25
C SER A 237 -5.18 7.21 -22.78
N TRP A 238 -4.29 7.94 -22.09
CA TRP A 238 -4.68 9.16 -21.37
C TRP A 238 -3.79 10.37 -21.63
N SER A 239 -4.40 11.54 -21.51
CA SER A 239 -3.80 12.88 -21.57
C SER A 239 -4.32 13.72 -20.41
N LEU A 240 -3.50 14.65 -19.90
CA LEU A 240 -3.94 15.66 -18.92
C LEU A 240 -4.55 16.92 -19.58
N THR A 241 -4.49 17.03 -20.91
CA THR A 241 -5.15 18.11 -21.66
C THR A 241 -6.41 17.61 -22.33
N SER A 242 -7.46 18.43 -22.29
CA SER A 242 -8.79 18.11 -22.83
C SER A 242 -8.83 17.93 -24.34
N ASP A 243 -7.88 18.54 -25.05
CA ASP A 243 -7.74 18.44 -26.50
C ASP A 243 -6.77 17.33 -26.94
N GLY A 244 -6.05 16.69 -26.00
CA GLY A 244 -5.02 15.68 -26.27
C GLY A 244 -3.67 16.24 -26.72
N SER A 245 -3.50 17.57 -26.78
CA SER A 245 -2.23 18.21 -27.17
C SER A 245 -1.06 17.93 -26.22
N GLY A 246 -1.34 17.54 -24.98
CA GLY A 246 -0.34 17.15 -23.99
C GLY A 246 0.34 15.80 -24.26
N GLY A 247 -0.20 15.00 -25.19
CA GLY A 247 0.28 13.65 -25.45
C GLY A 247 -0.03 12.67 -24.32
N ALA A 248 0.57 11.49 -24.39
CA ALA A 248 0.39 10.43 -23.39
C ALA A 248 0.96 10.87 -22.03
N VAL A 249 0.29 10.47 -20.95
CA VAL A 249 0.84 10.63 -19.60
C VAL A 249 2.10 9.75 -19.42
N ALA A 250 2.88 10.04 -18.38
CA ALA A 250 4.15 9.33 -18.13
C ALA A 250 3.93 7.82 -17.99
N LEU A 251 4.97 7.03 -18.28
CA LEU A 251 4.90 5.57 -18.14
C LEU A 251 4.51 5.22 -16.69
N GLY A 252 3.54 4.33 -16.53
CA GLY A 252 2.98 3.96 -15.22
C GLY A 252 1.94 4.94 -14.66
N GLU A 253 1.65 6.05 -15.36
CA GLU A 253 0.56 6.97 -14.99
C GLU A 253 -0.74 6.64 -15.72
N TYR A 254 -1.84 6.66 -14.99
CA TYR A 254 -3.20 6.44 -15.46
C TYR A 254 -4.19 6.85 -14.35
N PRO A 255 -5.49 7.05 -14.65
CA PRO A 255 -6.44 7.60 -13.69
C PRO A 255 -6.62 6.73 -12.47
N ARG A 256 -6.60 7.35 -11.29
CA ARG A 256 -6.88 6.73 -10.00
C ARG A 256 -8.39 6.65 -9.73
N ARG A 257 -8.78 5.89 -8.70
CA ARG A 257 -10.16 5.82 -8.19
C ARG A 257 -10.84 7.18 -8.01
N THR A 258 -10.08 8.18 -7.55
CA THR A 258 -10.57 9.53 -7.24
C THR A 258 -10.48 10.50 -8.40
N ASP A 259 -9.85 10.12 -9.51
CA ASP A 259 -9.66 11.01 -10.64
C ASP A 259 -10.92 11.07 -11.52
N ASN A 260 -11.12 12.23 -12.13
CA ASN A 260 -12.19 12.43 -13.09
C ASN A 260 -11.68 12.03 -14.47
N VAL A 261 -12.48 11.31 -15.23
CA VAL A 261 -12.13 10.87 -16.58
C VAL A 261 -13.12 11.37 -17.62
N VAL A 262 -12.60 11.70 -18.80
CA VAL A 262 -13.38 12.07 -19.97
C VAL A 262 -13.01 11.16 -21.13
N ILE A 263 -13.92 10.28 -21.51
CA ILE A 263 -13.80 9.41 -22.67
C ILE A 263 -14.31 10.19 -23.88
N ARG A 264 -13.38 10.59 -24.75
CA ARG A 264 -13.60 11.47 -25.89
C ARG A 264 -14.26 10.71 -27.04
N ASN A 265 -14.90 11.47 -27.92
CA ASN A 265 -15.52 10.94 -29.13
C ASN A 265 -14.57 10.03 -29.93
N GLY A 266 -15.02 8.81 -30.25
CA GLY A 266 -14.30 7.85 -31.07
C GLY A 266 -13.29 7.00 -30.29
N HIS A 267 -13.14 7.21 -28.98
CA HIS A 267 -12.27 6.39 -28.14
C HIS A 267 -13.07 5.34 -27.37
N THR A 268 -12.50 4.14 -27.25
CA THR A 268 -12.99 3.10 -26.34
C THR A 268 -11.97 2.90 -25.23
N ILE A 269 -12.39 3.07 -23.98
CA ILE A 269 -11.58 2.73 -22.81
C ILE A 269 -12.09 1.42 -22.22
N THR A 270 -11.21 0.45 -22.04
CA THR A 270 -11.53 -0.85 -21.43
C THR A 270 -11.18 -0.86 -19.95
N VAL A 271 -12.10 -1.34 -19.13
CA VAL A 271 -11.86 -1.76 -17.73
C VAL A 271 -12.07 -3.27 -17.69
N ASP A 272 -10.99 -4.01 -17.48
CA ASP A 272 -10.97 -5.47 -17.45
C ASP A 272 -10.41 -6.07 -16.17
N ALA A 273 -9.92 -5.23 -15.27
CA ALA A 273 -9.54 -5.60 -13.92
C ALA A 273 -10.24 -4.72 -12.87
N VAL A 274 -10.44 -5.26 -11.67
CA VAL A 274 -11.10 -4.54 -10.57
C VAL A 274 -10.22 -3.44 -9.96
N ASP A 275 -8.94 -3.43 -10.31
CA ASP A 275 -7.88 -2.57 -9.82
C ASP A 275 -7.28 -1.64 -10.88
N ASP A 276 -7.91 -1.58 -12.07
CA ASP A 276 -7.49 -0.72 -13.18
C ASP A 276 -7.34 0.77 -12.82
N ASN A 277 -7.88 1.21 -11.68
CA ASN A 277 -7.79 2.58 -11.20
C ASN A 277 -6.79 2.80 -10.05
N LYS A 278 -5.67 2.06 -10.04
CA LYS A 278 -4.61 2.14 -9.01
C LYS A 278 -5.14 1.95 -7.60
N SER A 279 -6.12 1.07 -7.43
CA SER A 279 -6.71 0.79 -6.13
C SER A 279 -7.33 -0.60 -6.12
N CYS A 280 -7.22 -1.32 -5.01
CA CYS A 280 -7.91 -2.61 -4.83
C CYS A 280 -9.38 -2.57 -5.26
N GLY A 281 -9.88 -3.66 -5.85
CA GLY A 281 -11.32 -3.83 -5.97
C GLY A 281 -11.98 -3.83 -4.60
N VAL A 282 -13.18 -3.24 -4.49
CA VAL A 282 -13.90 -3.12 -3.21
C VAL A 282 -15.20 -3.91 -3.30
N SER A 283 -15.49 -4.73 -2.29
CA SER A 283 -16.80 -5.35 -2.14
C SER A 283 -17.80 -4.34 -1.57
N PRO A 284 -19.10 -4.42 -1.89
CA PRO A 284 -20.07 -3.52 -1.27
C PRO A 284 -20.11 -3.65 0.26
N ASP A 285 -19.81 -4.83 0.84
CA ASP A 285 -19.66 -5.04 2.29
C ASP A 285 -18.47 -4.29 2.89
N GLY A 286 -17.38 -4.15 2.11
CA GLY A 286 -16.21 -3.35 2.48
C GLY A 286 -16.44 -1.85 2.44
N LEU A 287 -17.54 -1.40 1.83
CA LEU A 287 -18.00 -0.02 1.94
C LEU A 287 -18.86 0.07 3.19
N SER A 288 -18.40 0.76 4.25
CA SER A 288 -19.16 1.04 5.48
C SER A 288 -20.39 1.95 5.23
N ARG A 289 -21.29 1.52 4.33
CA ARG A 289 -22.44 2.24 3.82
C ARG A 289 -23.70 1.49 4.23
N ALA A 290 -24.77 2.22 4.48
CA ALA A 290 -26.07 1.61 4.67
C ALA A 290 -26.56 1.04 3.34
N ASN A 291 -26.79 -0.28 3.28
CA ASN A 291 -27.42 -0.91 2.13
C ASN A 291 -28.82 -0.31 1.90
N VAL A 292 -29.17 -0.03 0.64
CA VAL A 292 -30.52 0.38 0.26
C VAL A 292 -31.31 -0.86 -0.14
N GLY A 293 -32.14 -1.37 0.79
CA GLY A 293 -33.01 -2.53 0.57
C GLY A 293 -32.38 -3.88 0.96
N ASP A 294 -33.02 -4.99 0.55
CA ASP A 294 -32.63 -6.38 0.89
C ASP A 294 -31.39 -6.87 0.13
N PHE A 295 -30.51 -5.97 -0.31
CA PHE A 295 -29.22 -6.33 -0.88
C PHE A 295 -28.35 -6.88 0.26
N ALA A 296 -28.31 -8.21 0.39
CA ALA A 296 -27.20 -8.90 1.02
C ALA A 296 -26.04 -8.79 0.03
N SER A 297 -25.11 -7.89 0.32
CA SER A 297 -23.97 -7.61 -0.53
C SER A 297 -23.08 -8.85 -0.66
N SER A 298 -22.46 -8.98 -1.83
CA SER A 298 -21.52 -10.07 -2.09
C SER A 298 -20.12 -9.63 -1.67
N ASP A 299 -19.35 -10.49 -1.00
CA ASP A 299 -17.92 -10.29 -0.71
C ASP A 299 -17.02 -10.18 -1.97
N VAL A 300 -17.63 -10.12 -3.16
CA VAL A 300 -16.91 -9.98 -4.43
C VAL A 300 -16.40 -8.54 -4.58
N ARG A 301 -15.07 -8.42 -4.69
CA ARG A 301 -14.38 -7.19 -5.07
C ARG A 301 -14.80 -6.71 -6.47
N MET A 302 -15.08 -5.42 -6.60
CA MET A 302 -15.53 -4.76 -7.83
C MET A 302 -14.63 -3.58 -8.16
N PHE A 303 -14.52 -3.22 -9.44
CA PHE A 303 -13.93 -1.94 -9.85
C PHE A 303 -14.75 -0.80 -9.23
N TYR A 304 -14.15 -0.03 -8.34
CA TYR A 304 -14.86 1.02 -7.61
C TYR A 304 -14.27 2.37 -7.94
N GLN A 305 -15.05 3.26 -8.56
CA GLN A 305 -14.64 4.62 -8.94
C GLN A 305 -15.44 5.68 -8.16
N THR A 306 -14.73 6.65 -7.58
CA THR A 306 -15.34 7.78 -6.86
C THR A 306 -15.22 9.10 -7.62
N GLY A 307 -14.25 9.23 -8.53
CA GLY A 307 -14.19 10.36 -9.45
C GLY A 307 -15.24 10.27 -10.56
N ASP A 308 -15.53 11.39 -11.20
CA ASP A 308 -16.55 11.49 -12.24
C ASP A 308 -16.10 10.78 -13.52
N ILE A 309 -17.04 10.14 -14.22
CA ILE A 309 -16.83 9.56 -15.55
C ILE A 309 -17.72 10.28 -16.54
N ILE A 310 -17.10 10.98 -17.49
CA ILE A 310 -17.78 11.67 -18.58
C ILE A 310 -17.51 10.90 -19.87
N ILE A 311 -18.54 10.53 -20.61
CA ILE A 311 -18.44 9.87 -21.91
C ILE A 311 -19.00 10.85 -22.95
N ASP A 312 -18.10 11.40 -23.78
CA ASP A 312 -18.48 12.26 -24.89
C ASP A 312 -19.24 11.48 -25.97
N ALA A 313 -20.04 12.17 -26.79
CA ALA A 313 -20.80 11.56 -27.87
C ALA A 313 -19.87 10.73 -28.78
N GLY A 314 -20.12 9.42 -28.88
CA GLY A 314 -19.30 8.48 -29.64
C GLY A 314 -18.10 7.87 -28.88
N GLY A 315 -17.88 8.24 -27.62
CA GLY A 315 -16.97 7.54 -26.71
C GLY A 315 -17.62 6.26 -26.14
N ILE A 316 -16.78 5.30 -25.71
CA ILE A 316 -17.23 4.02 -25.15
C ILE A 316 -16.42 3.71 -23.89
N LEU A 317 -17.10 3.43 -22.78
CA LEU A 317 -16.53 2.73 -21.62
C LEU A 317 -16.91 1.26 -21.74
N ASN A 318 -15.94 0.40 -22.04
CA ASN A 318 -16.12 -1.04 -22.15
C ASN A 318 -15.70 -1.70 -20.84
N ILE A 319 -16.59 -2.45 -20.19
CA ILE A 319 -16.34 -3.00 -18.86
C ILE A 319 -16.61 -4.49 -18.86
N SER A 320 -15.63 -5.28 -18.42
CA SER A 320 -15.75 -6.74 -18.31
C SER A 320 -15.75 -7.26 -16.87
N VAL A 321 -15.60 -6.38 -15.89
CA VAL A 321 -15.70 -6.66 -14.45
C VAL A 321 -16.95 -6.05 -13.81
N ARG A 322 -17.28 -6.46 -12.58
CA ARG A 322 -18.32 -5.77 -11.80
C ARG A 322 -17.81 -4.41 -11.33
N THR A 323 -18.70 -3.42 -11.31
CA THR A 323 -18.34 -2.03 -11.01
C THR A 323 -19.24 -1.39 -9.96
N LEU A 324 -18.66 -0.48 -9.17
CA LEU A 324 -19.32 0.42 -8.24
C LEU A 324 -18.93 1.86 -8.59
N TYR A 325 -19.90 2.77 -8.56
CA TYR A 325 -19.69 4.20 -8.83
C TYR A 325 -20.26 5.04 -7.70
N GLU A 326 -19.45 5.96 -7.17
CA GLU A 326 -19.92 7.02 -6.27
C GLU A 326 -19.86 8.40 -6.93
N GLY A 327 -18.97 8.60 -7.89
CA GLY A 327 -18.91 9.80 -8.73
C GLY A 327 -20.08 9.89 -9.72
N TYR A 328 -20.20 11.02 -10.40
CA TYR A 328 -21.19 11.21 -11.45
C TYR A 328 -20.77 10.48 -12.73
N THR A 329 -21.66 9.67 -13.29
CA THR A 329 -21.48 9.12 -14.65
C THR A 329 -22.37 9.88 -15.61
N TYR A 330 -21.77 10.57 -16.58
CA TYR A 330 -22.45 11.38 -17.58
C TYR A 330 -22.19 10.86 -18.98
N ILE A 331 -23.24 10.78 -19.79
CA ILE A 331 -23.14 10.42 -21.20
C ILE A 331 -23.66 11.60 -22.02
N ASN A 332 -22.77 12.28 -22.75
CA ASN A 332 -23.14 13.28 -23.73
C ASN A 332 -23.78 12.58 -24.94
N GLY A 333 -25.05 12.90 -25.20
CA GLY A 333 -25.80 12.44 -26.37
C GLY A 333 -25.42 13.16 -27.67
#